data_AF-A0A9P6TIU8-F1
#
_entry.id   AF-A0A9P6TIU8-F1
#
_cell.length_a   1.000
_cell.length_b   1.000
_cell.length_c   1.000
_cell.angle_alpha   90.00
_cell.angle_beta   90.00
_cell.angle_gamma   90.00
#
_symmetry.space_group_name_H-M   'P 1'
#
loop_
_entity.id
_entity.type
_entity.pdbx_description
1 polymer ?
#
loop_
_entity_poly.entity_id
_entity_poly.type
_entity_poly.pdbx_seq_one_letter_code
_entity_poly.pdbx_strand_id
1 'polypeptide(L)'
;MYNGIGLTTPRGSGTNGYVVRNMSFVRPPPMDRRQHSALNDIKGPPPPPKQPNKEILLHDRKRKVEVELMELRIKLEDEGVDPAEIENTVADMRQKLFSKIDKVQPRDAKDLREHETHQLTAAKEEENKKMMRALGIDNEKYVEGAAFDRELQEKLKEERMAKRAAEREAMLQAQQDREKEREKERRERARAREKRHKEEKRREEPQTGKAGKIGKIATIDVADVDTARQVAARVAVEVAAQVAAQVVVQVVAQVAVEVAAPAVA
;
A
#
# COMPACT_ATOMS: atom_id res chain seq x y z
N MET A 1 -39.50 -31.98 -41.47
CA MET A 1 -38.73 -31.90 -40.21
C MET A 1 -39.54 -31.13 -39.18
N TYR A 2 -39.64 -31.64 -37.96
CA TYR A 2 -40.36 -30.98 -36.87
C TYR A 2 -39.33 -30.31 -35.94
N ASN A 3 -39.46 -29.00 -35.70
CA ASN A 3 -38.54 -28.21 -34.87
C ASN A 3 -37.04 -28.35 -35.22
N GLY A 4 -36.71 -28.56 -36.51
CA GLY A 4 -35.32 -28.74 -36.98
C GLY A 4 -34.64 -30.04 -36.53
N ILE A 5 -35.39 -31.00 -35.98
CA ILE A 5 -34.86 -32.28 -35.46
C ILE A 5 -35.38 -33.43 -36.33
N GLY A 6 -34.52 -34.43 -36.56
CA GLY A 6 -34.84 -35.66 -37.30
C GLY A 6 -34.38 -35.66 -38.77
N LEU A 7 -34.80 -36.67 -39.53
CA LEU A 7 -34.49 -36.81 -40.96
C LEU A 7 -35.50 -36.03 -41.82
N THR A 8 -35.06 -35.52 -42.98
CA THR A 8 -35.95 -34.92 -43.99
C THR A 8 -36.86 -35.96 -44.62
N THR A 9 -36.28 -37.12 -44.99
CA THR A 9 -36.99 -38.32 -45.43
C THR A 9 -36.31 -39.56 -44.82
N PRO A 10 -37.07 -40.60 -44.42
CA PRO A 10 -36.47 -41.83 -43.89
C PRO A 10 -35.87 -42.74 -44.98
N ARG A 11 -36.25 -42.52 -46.25
CA ARG A 11 -35.80 -43.30 -47.41
C ARG A 11 -34.28 -43.16 -47.60
N GLY A 12 -33.58 -44.28 -47.67
CA GLY A 12 -32.11 -44.31 -47.79
C GLY A 12 -31.36 -44.28 -46.45
N SER A 13 -32.03 -44.01 -45.33
CA SER A 13 -31.38 -44.05 -44.00
C SER A 13 -31.30 -45.46 -43.38
N GLY A 14 -32.03 -46.43 -43.95
CA GLY A 14 -32.11 -47.78 -43.39
C GLY A 14 -32.88 -47.87 -42.06
N THR A 15 -33.62 -46.82 -41.67
CA THR A 15 -34.41 -46.77 -40.42
C THR A 15 -35.86 -46.33 -40.69
N ASN A 16 -36.73 -46.52 -39.70
CA ASN A 16 -38.14 -46.10 -39.77
C ASN A 16 -38.35 -44.58 -39.63
N GLY A 17 -37.29 -43.80 -39.37
CA GLY A 17 -37.37 -42.35 -39.18
C GLY A 17 -38.02 -41.90 -37.86
N TYR A 18 -38.17 -42.81 -36.89
CA TYR A 18 -38.77 -42.50 -35.59
C TYR A 18 -37.77 -41.73 -34.69
N VAL A 19 -38.18 -40.58 -34.17
CA VAL A 19 -37.33 -39.68 -33.38
C VAL A 19 -37.89 -39.57 -31.96
N VAL A 20 -37.07 -39.89 -30.96
CA VAL A 20 -37.43 -39.80 -29.53
C VAL A 20 -36.66 -38.66 -28.88
N ARG A 21 -37.31 -37.93 -27.96
CA ARG A 21 -36.62 -36.92 -27.16
C ARG A 21 -35.63 -37.57 -26.20
N ASN A 22 -34.44 -36.99 -26.06
CA ASN A 22 -33.50 -37.45 -25.03
C ASN A 22 -34.06 -37.09 -23.64
N MET A 23 -34.34 -38.12 -22.82
CA MET A 23 -34.85 -37.97 -21.46
C MET A 23 -33.77 -37.52 -20.46
N SER A 24 -32.51 -37.85 -20.73
CA SER A 24 -31.36 -37.55 -19.87
C SER A 24 -30.73 -36.19 -20.18
N PHE A 25 -31.21 -35.49 -21.21
CA PHE A 25 -30.68 -34.18 -21.56
C PHE A 25 -31.16 -33.12 -20.57
N VAL A 26 -30.25 -32.67 -19.69
CA VAL A 26 -30.45 -31.51 -18.83
C VAL A 26 -30.17 -30.26 -19.64
N ARG A 27 -31.20 -29.41 -19.84
CA ARG A 27 -31.01 -28.11 -20.49
C ARG A 27 -30.05 -27.27 -19.65
N PRO A 28 -28.93 -26.75 -20.21
CA PRO A 28 -28.13 -25.79 -19.48
C PRO A 28 -29.01 -24.58 -19.13
N PRO A 29 -28.82 -23.97 -17.95
CA PRO A 29 -29.55 -22.75 -17.61
C PRO A 29 -29.29 -21.71 -18.71
N PRO A 30 -30.30 -20.88 -19.06
CA PRO A 30 -30.09 -19.82 -20.03
C PRO A 30 -28.90 -18.98 -19.56
N MET A 31 -27.89 -18.78 -20.41
CA MET A 31 -26.86 -17.76 -20.19
C MET A 31 -27.53 -16.40 -20.30
N ASP A 32 -28.26 -16.02 -19.26
CA ASP A 32 -28.70 -14.65 -19.09
C ASP A 32 -27.43 -13.83 -18.90
N ARG A 33 -27.13 -12.88 -19.79
CA ARG A 33 -25.99 -11.96 -19.66
C ARG A 33 -26.00 -11.19 -18.33
N ARG A 34 -27.11 -11.24 -17.59
CA ARG A 34 -27.26 -10.78 -16.21
C ARG A 34 -26.51 -11.65 -15.17
N GLN A 35 -26.01 -12.84 -15.51
CA GLN A 35 -25.17 -13.64 -14.62
C GLN A 35 -23.78 -13.03 -14.37
N HIS A 36 -23.35 -12.06 -15.17
CA HIS A 36 -22.19 -11.23 -14.81
C HIS A 36 -22.51 -10.24 -13.66
N SER A 37 -23.78 -9.90 -13.43
CA SER A 37 -24.22 -9.27 -12.17
C SER A 37 -24.28 -10.28 -11.04
N ALA A 38 -24.63 -11.54 -11.31
CA ALA A 38 -24.68 -12.58 -10.28
C ALA A 38 -23.30 -12.91 -9.68
N LEU A 39 -22.20 -12.66 -10.41
CA LEU A 39 -20.85 -12.74 -9.87
C LEU A 39 -20.58 -11.62 -8.84
N ASN A 40 -21.23 -10.47 -8.98
CA ASN A 40 -21.26 -9.41 -7.97
C ASN A 40 -22.32 -9.68 -6.87
N ASP A 41 -23.32 -10.55 -7.14
CA ASP A 41 -24.32 -11.00 -6.18
C ASP A 41 -23.92 -12.27 -5.39
N ILE A 42 -22.70 -12.82 -5.58
CA ILE A 42 -22.05 -13.62 -4.55
C ILE A 42 -21.66 -12.64 -3.44
N LYS A 43 -22.68 -12.20 -2.70
CA LYS A 43 -22.57 -11.24 -1.61
C LYS A 43 -21.89 -11.95 -0.44
N GLY A 44 -20.56 -11.95 -0.47
CA GLY A 44 -19.73 -12.36 0.64
C GLY A 44 -18.31 -12.70 0.21
N PRO A 45 -17.30 -12.38 1.04
CA PRO A 45 -15.98 -12.94 0.86
C PRO A 45 -16.06 -14.48 0.80
N PRO A 46 -15.18 -15.15 0.06
CA PRO A 46 -15.11 -16.61 0.08
C PRO A 46 -15.00 -17.11 1.53
N PRO A 47 -15.58 -18.28 1.85
CA PRO A 47 -15.52 -18.80 3.21
C PRO A 47 -14.05 -18.91 3.64
N PRO A 48 -13.73 -18.47 4.86
CA PRO A 48 -12.35 -18.46 5.33
C PRO A 48 -11.79 -19.90 5.33
N PRO A 49 -10.47 -20.05 5.16
CA PRO A 49 -9.82 -21.35 5.27
C PRO A 49 -10.11 -21.96 6.64
N LYS A 50 -10.38 -23.27 6.68
CA LYS A 50 -10.65 -23.99 7.93
C LYS A 50 -9.39 -23.97 8.79
N GLN A 51 -9.48 -23.36 9.97
CA GLN A 51 -8.38 -23.32 10.93
C GLN A 51 -8.10 -24.71 11.50
N PRO A 52 -6.84 -25.00 11.88
CA PRO A 52 -6.47 -26.25 12.53
C PRO A 52 -7.05 -26.29 13.95
N ASN A 53 -7.61 -27.44 14.35
CA ASN A 53 -8.09 -27.61 15.71
C ASN A 53 -6.90 -27.89 16.66
N LYS A 54 -6.69 -27.00 17.63
CA LYS A 54 -5.61 -27.09 18.61
C LYS A 54 -5.70 -28.37 19.46
N GLU A 55 -6.89 -28.84 19.79
CA GLU A 55 -7.07 -30.06 20.59
C GLU A 55 -6.59 -31.30 19.86
N ILE A 56 -6.86 -31.37 18.55
CA ILE A 56 -6.41 -32.48 17.71
C ILE A 56 -4.88 -32.45 17.56
N LEU A 57 -4.29 -31.26 17.36
CA LEU A 57 -2.83 -31.12 17.31
C LEU A 57 -2.17 -31.54 18.63
N LEU A 58 -2.75 -31.16 19.78
CA LEU A 58 -2.25 -31.56 21.09
C LEU A 58 -2.40 -33.07 21.31
N HIS A 59 -3.51 -33.66 20.87
CA HIS A 59 -3.73 -35.09 20.96
C HIS A 59 -2.71 -35.87 20.12
N ASP A 60 -2.44 -35.43 18.89
CA ASP A 60 -1.42 -36.03 18.03
C ASP A 60 -0.01 -35.93 18.65
N ARG A 61 0.32 -34.81 19.29
CA ARG A 61 1.60 -34.65 20.02
C ARG A 61 1.69 -35.63 21.19
N LYS A 62 0.63 -35.75 22.01
CA LYS A 62 0.58 -36.72 23.12
C LYS A 62 0.69 -38.15 22.61
N ARG A 63 -0.02 -38.49 21.54
CA ARG A 63 0.06 -39.80 20.90
C ARG A 63 1.48 -40.12 20.44
N LYS A 64 2.19 -39.17 19.83
CA LYS A 64 3.60 -39.34 19.42
C LYS A 64 4.50 -39.65 20.64
N VAL A 65 4.30 -38.95 21.75
CA VAL A 65 5.03 -39.24 23.01
C VAL A 65 4.75 -40.66 23.50
N GLU A 66 3.48 -41.08 23.55
CA GLU A 66 3.15 -42.44 23.99
C GLU A 66 3.71 -43.53 23.05
N VAL A 67 3.78 -43.27 21.74
CA VAL A 67 4.43 -44.17 20.79
C VAL A 67 5.93 -44.28 21.09
N GLU A 68 6.62 -43.16 21.30
CA GLU A 68 8.05 -43.17 21.67
C GLU A 68 8.33 -43.91 22.98
N LEU A 69 7.44 -43.76 23.98
CA LEU A 69 7.53 -44.50 25.25
C LEU A 69 7.31 -45.99 25.07
N MET A 70 6.37 -46.38 24.20
CA MET A 70 6.13 -47.79 23.88
C MET A 70 7.33 -48.41 23.15
N GLU A 71 7.92 -47.70 22.19
CA GLU A 71 9.14 -48.14 21.52
C GLU A 71 10.33 -48.27 22.49
N LEU A 72 10.48 -47.34 23.43
CA LEU A 72 11.51 -47.43 24.47
C LEU A 72 11.32 -48.67 25.34
N ARG A 73 10.08 -48.93 25.75
CA ARG A 73 9.75 -50.12 26.55
C ARG A 73 10.14 -51.40 25.81
N ILE A 74 9.75 -51.55 24.54
CA ILE A 74 10.09 -52.73 23.73
C ILE A 74 11.61 -52.92 23.64
N LYS A 75 12.37 -51.84 23.44
CA LYS A 75 13.84 -51.91 23.39
C LYS A 75 14.45 -52.42 24.69
N LEU A 76 13.97 -51.94 25.84
CA LEU A 76 14.49 -52.38 27.14
C LEU A 76 14.09 -53.84 27.47
N GLU A 77 12.90 -54.27 27.02
CA GLU A 77 12.47 -55.67 27.12
C GLU A 77 13.35 -56.58 26.25
N ASP A 78 13.68 -56.17 25.01
CA ASP A 78 14.60 -56.89 24.12
C ASP A 78 16.04 -56.96 24.67
N GLU A 79 16.48 -55.92 25.38
CA GLU A 79 17.78 -55.87 26.07
C GLU A 79 17.81 -56.72 27.36
N GLY A 80 16.65 -57.22 27.83
CA GLY A 80 16.55 -58.09 29.01
C GLY A 80 16.69 -57.35 30.34
N VAL A 81 16.34 -56.06 30.38
CA VAL A 81 16.33 -55.24 31.61
C VAL A 81 15.22 -55.70 32.56
N ASP A 82 15.41 -55.51 33.87
CA ASP A 82 14.41 -55.88 34.89
C ASP A 82 13.11 -55.06 34.72
N PRO A 83 11.91 -55.68 34.83
CA PRO A 83 10.64 -54.98 34.63
C PRO A 83 10.45 -53.77 35.53
N ALA A 84 10.96 -53.76 36.76
CA ALA A 84 10.82 -52.62 37.66
C ALA A 84 11.68 -51.43 37.20
N GLU A 85 12.88 -51.69 36.65
CA GLU A 85 13.75 -50.66 36.10
C GLU A 85 13.18 -50.09 34.79
N ILE A 86 12.53 -50.92 33.97
CA ILE A 86 11.82 -50.49 32.76
C ILE A 86 10.70 -49.49 33.10
N GLU A 87 9.88 -49.78 34.10
CA GLU A 87 8.79 -48.88 34.49
C GLU A 87 9.30 -47.52 34.99
N ASN A 88 10.35 -47.53 35.81
CA ASN A 88 10.97 -46.30 36.33
C ASN A 88 11.56 -45.44 35.19
N THR A 89 12.31 -46.06 34.28
CA THR A 89 12.94 -45.35 33.15
C THR A 89 11.90 -44.79 32.18
N VAL A 90 10.83 -45.54 31.89
CA VAL A 90 9.70 -45.07 31.05
C VAL A 90 8.94 -43.94 31.75
N ALA A 91 8.72 -44.02 33.06
CA ALA A 91 8.05 -42.95 33.83
C ALA A 91 8.86 -41.64 33.82
N ASP A 92 10.16 -41.72 34.03
CA ASP A 92 11.07 -40.58 33.95
C ASP A 92 11.08 -39.98 32.55
N MET A 93 11.15 -40.82 31.51
CA MET A 93 11.12 -40.38 30.12
C MET A 93 9.78 -39.74 29.76
N ARG A 94 8.67 -40.28 30.27
CA ARG A 94 7.33 -39.70 30.11
C ARG A 94 7.30 -38.28 30.66
N GLN A 95 7.72 -38.06 31.90
CA GLN A 95 7.76 -36.72 32.49
C GLN A 95 8.63 -35.75 31.66
N LYS A 96 9.80 -36.20 31.21
CA LYS A 96 10.71 -35.41 30.36
C LYS A 96 10.07 -35.04 29.02
N LEU A 97 9.44 -35.97 28.33
CA LEU A 97 8.80 -35.72 27.04
C LEU A 97 7.55 -34.84 27.19
N PHE A 98 6.72 -35.09 28.20
CA PHE A 98 5.55 -34.27 28.48
C PHE A 98 5.90 -32.81 28.77
N SER A 99 7.00 -32.56 29.50
CA SER A 99 7.50 -31.19 29.74
C SER A 99 7.93 -30.44 28.46
N LYS A 100 8.19 -31.18 27.37
CA LYS A 100 8.64 -30.62 26.08
C LYS A 100 7.52 -30.49 25.05
N ILE A 101 6.32 -31.06 25.28
CA ILE A 101 5.23 -31.11 24.29
C ILE A 101 4.86 -29.73 23.74
N ASP A 102 4.82 -28.70 24.59
CA ASP A 102 4.42 -27.35 24.18
C ASP A 102 5.49 -26.65 23.32
N LYS A 103 6.75 -27.09 23.43
CA LYS A 103 7.88 -26.53 22.69
C LYS A 103 8.08 -27.18 21.31
N VAL A 104 7.31 -28.22 20.99
CA VAL A 104 7.42 -28.93 19.71
C VAL A 104 6.86 -28.04 18.59
N GLN A 105 7.76 -27.63 17.70
CA GLN A 105 7.39 -26.92 16.47
C GLN A 105 6.63 -27.88 15.53
N PRO A 106 5.67 -27.38 14.74
CA PRO A 106 5.04 -28.20 13.71
C PRO A 106 6.06 -28.62 12.65
N ARG A 107 5.77 -29.76 12.02
CA ARG A 107 6.60 -30.32 10.96
C ARG A 107 6.34 -29.60 9.64
N ASP A 108 7.31 -29.68 8.73
CA ASP A 108 7.15 -29.16 7.37
C ASP A 108 6.02 -29.92 6.64
N ALA A 109 5.27 -29.21 5.78
CA ALA A 109 4.11 -29.80 5.09
C ALA A 109 4.48 -30.97 4.17
N LYS A 110 5.75 -31.06 3.75
CA LYS A 110 6.27 -32.14 2.88
C LYS A 110 6.43 -33.48 3.57
N ASP A 111 6.64 -33.46 4.89
CA ASP A 111 6.88 -34.66 5.69
C ASP A 111 5.57 -35.28 6.21
N LEU A 112 4.46 -34.56 6.06
CA LEU A 112 3.14 -34.96 6.54
C LEU A 112 2.39 -35.76 5.48
N ARG A 113 1.59 -36.72 5.96
CA ARG A 113 0.75 -37.54 5.08
C ARG A 113 -0.58 -36.85 4.79
N GLU A 114 -1.21 -37.19 3.68
CA GLU A 114 -2.48 -36.57 3.24
C GLU A 114 -3.61 -36.64 4.28
N HIS A 115 -3.64 -37.69 5.11
CA HIS A 115 -4.64 -37.86 6.16
C HIS A 115 -4.40 -37.00 7.41
N GLU A 116 -3.21 -36.42 7.58
CA GLU A 116 -2.87 -35.54 8.71
C GLU A 116 -3.35 -34.10 8.44
N THR A 117 -4.64 -33.96 8.13
CA THR A 117 -5.26 -32.73 7.61
C THR A 117 -5.01 -31.52 8.50
N HIS A 118 -5.16 -31.65 9.83
CA HIS A 118 -4.93 -30.55 10.77
C HIS A 118 -3.46 -30.16 10.89
N GLN A 119 -2.54 -31.14 10.84
CA GLN A 119 -1.10 -30.86 10.86
C GLN A 119 -0.68 -30.16 9.55
N LEU A 120 -1.21 -30.62 8.40
CA LEU A 120 -0.99 -30.00 7.10
C LEU A 120 -1.49 -28.55 7.06
N THR A 121 -2.69 -28.29 7.59
CA THR A 121 -3.22 -26.93 7.66
C THR A 121 -2.34 -26.05 8.55
N ALA A 122 -1.94 -26.53 9.74
CA ALA A 122 -1.07 -25.78 10.64
C ALA A 122 0.29 -25.47 10.01
N ALA A 123 0.91 -26.44 9.33
CA ALA A 123 2.17 -26.25 8.60
C ALA A 123 2.01 -25.20 7.48
N LYS A 124 0.94 -25.30 6.69
CA LYS A 124 0.65 -24.32 5.63
C LYS A 124 0.37 -22.92 6.15
N GLU A 125 -0.31 -22.78 7.30
CA GLU A 125 -0.50 -21.47 7.93
C GLU A 125 0.83 -20.84 8.34
N GLU A 126 1.79 -21.62 8.83
CA GLU A 126 3.12 -21.12 9.16
C GLU A 126 3.96 -20.79 7.92
N GLU A 127 3.90 -21.62 6.88
CA GLU A 127 4.51 -21.34 5.58
C GLU A 127 3.95 -20.04 4.98
N ASN A 128 2.63 -19.86 5.04
CA ASN A 128 1.96 -18.64 4.58
C ASN A 128 2.40 -17.42 5.39
N LYS A 129 2.49 -17.52 6.73
CA LYS A 129 3.02 -16.43 7.58
C LYS A 129 4.46 -16.08 7.23
N LYS A 130 5.30 -17.09 6.97
CA LYS A 130 6.69 -16.90 6.55
C LYS A 130 6.76 -16.22 5.18
N MET A 131 5.90 -16.63 4.23
CA MET A 131 5.81 -16.02 2.90
C MET A 131 5.32 -14.57 2.98
N MET A 132 4.28 -14.29 3.78
CA MET A 132 3.78 -12.93 4.00
C MET A 132 4.85 -12.02 4.56
N ARG A 133 5.62 -12.49 5.56
CA ARG A 133 6.76 -11.75 6.11
C ARG A 133 7.81 -11.47 5.03
N ALA A 134 8.11 -12.43 4.16
CA ALA A 134 9.05 -12.25 3.06
C ALA A 134 8.56 -11.23 2.02
N LEU A 135 7.25 -11.16 1.78
CA LEU A 135 6.63 -10.21 0.86
C LEU A 135 6.38 -8.82 1.49
N GLY A 136 6.70 -8.63 2.77
CA GLY A 136 6.44 -7.38 3.48
C GLY A 136 4.94 -7.12 3.73
N ILE A 137 4.13 -8.18 3.79
CA ILE A 137 2.71 -8.10 4.12
C ILE A 137 2.55 -8.23 5.64
N ASP A 138 1.96 -7.20 6.26
CA ASP A 138 1.67 -7.20 7.70
C ASP A 138 0.53 -8.19 8.01
N ASN A 139 0.82 -9.22 8.81
CA ASN A 139 -0.18 -10.25 9.17
C ASN A 139 -1.38 -9.69 9.94
N GLU A 140 -1.19 -8.64 10.73
CA GLU A 140 -2.26 -8.03 11.54
C GLU A 140 -3.19 -7.13 10.71
N LYS A 141 -2.68 -6.52 9.64
CA LYS A 141 -3.45 -5.61 8.78
C LYS A 141 -4.04 -6.33 7.57
N TYR A 142 -3.47 -7.47 7.21
CA TYR A 142 -3.93 -8.25 6.07
C TYR A 142 -5.26 -8.93 6.37
N VAL A 143 -6.26 -8.63 5.56
CA VAL A 143 -7.57 -9.26 5.60
C VAL A 143 -7.82 -9.89 4.24
N GLU A 144 -8.12 -11.19 4.23
CA GLU A 144 -8.47 -11.90 3.00
C GLU A 144 -9.70 -11.26 2.35
N GLY A 145 -9.65 -11.05 1.03
CA GLY A 145 -10.76 -10.45 0.29
C GLY A 145 -10.80 -8.92 0.28
N ALA A 146 -10.12 -8.24 1.22
CA ALA A 146 -10.10 -6.77 1.29
C ALA A 146 -9.54 -6.09 0.02
N ALA A 147 -8.78 -6.82 -0.80
CA ALA A 147 -8.28 -6.34 -2.08
C ALA A 147 -9.38 -6.19 -3.16
N PHE A 148 -10.51 -6.89 -3.01
CA PHE A 148 -11.63 -6.84 -3.95
C PHE A 148 -12.69 -5.79 -3.56
N ASP A 149 -12.67 -5.31 -2.31
CA ASP A 149 -13.55 -4.23 -1.85
C ASP A 149 -13.10 -2.88 -2.42
N ARG A 150 -13.76 -2.47 -3.50
CA ARG A 150 -13.44 -1.23 -4.23
C ARG A 150 -13.44 0.00 -3.33
N GLU A 151 -14.45 0.16 -2.47
CA GLU A 151 -14.56 1.30 -1.55
C GLU A 151 -13.42 1.32 -0.53
N LEU A 152 -13.04 0.15 0.01
CA LEU A 152 -11.94 0.03 0.95
C LEU A 152 -10.60 0.36 0.28
N GLN A 153 -10.42 -0.09 -0.96
CA GLN A 153 -9.23 0.19 -1.75
C GLN A 153 -9.11 1.67 -2.13
N GLU A 154 -10.22 2.32 -2.49
CA GLU A 154 -10.27 3.76 -2.75
C GLU A 154 -9.89 4.56 -1.50
N LYS A 155 -10.45 4.23 -0.33
CA LYS A 155 -10.07 4.84 0.96
C LYS A 155 -8.58 4.66 1.29
N LEU A 156 -8.06 3.43 1.17
CA LEU A 156 -6.64 3.15 1.41
C LEU A 156 -5.71 3.91 0.45
N LYS A 157 -6.16 4.12 -0.79
CA LYS A 157 -5.42 4.91 -1.79
C LYS A 157 -5.43 6.39 -1.44
N GLU A 158 -6.58 6.93 -1.05
CA GLU A 158 -6.71 8.32 -0.59
C GLU A 158 -5.84 8.57 0.64
N GLU A 159 -5.87 7.68 1.63
CA GLU A 159 -5.06 7.79 2.84
C GLU A 159 -3.56 7.74 2.53
N ARG A 160 -3.16 6.87 1.59
CA ARG A 160 -1.78 6.81 1.09
C ARG A 160 -1.37 8.08 0.35
N MET A 161 -2.27 8.67 -0.43
CA MET A 161 -2.03 9.93 -1.15
C MET A 161 -1.94 11.11 -0.17
N ALA A 162 -2.84 11.19 0.82
CA ALA A 162 -2.82 12.19 1.88
C ALA A 162 -1.54 12.10 2.71
N LYS A 163 -1.11 10.89 3.10
CA LYS A 163 0.16 10.68 3.82
C LYS A 163 1.37 11.16 3.01
N ARG A 164 1.42 10.85 1.72
CA ARG A 164 2.50 11.33 0.82
C ARG A 164 2.45 12.84 0.61
N ALA A 165 1.26 13.44 0.55
CA ALA A 165 1.10 14.89 0.44
C ALA A 165 1.59 15.59 1.72
N ALA A 166 1.19 15.08 2.90
CA ALA A 166 1.65 15.59 4.19
C ALA A 166 3.16 15.45 4.37
N GLU A 167 3.76 14.33 3.95
CA GLU A 167 5.22 14.13 3.98
C GLU A 167 5.96 15.12 3.06
N ARG A 168 5.43 15.37 1.85
CA ARG A 168 5.98 16.37 0.92
C ARG A 168 5.85 17.78 1.48
N GLU A 169 4.71 18.11 2.08
CA GLU A 169 4.49 19.41 2.70
C GLU A 169 5.43 19.63 3.88
N ALA A 170 5.59 18.63 4.76
CA ALA A 170 6.55 18.67 5.86
C ALA A 170 8.00 18.84 5.35
N MET A 171 8.37 18.18 4.25
CA MET A 171 9.68 18.35 3.64
C MET A 171 9.89 19.76 3.08
N LEU A 172 8.88 20.35 2.44
CA LEU A 172 8.92 21.73 1.94
C LEU A 172 9.01 22.75 3.08
N GLN A 173 8.23 22.56 4.15
CA GLN A 173 8.29 23.40 5.35
C GLN A 173 9.70 23.32 5.99
N ALA A 174 10.26 22.12 6.13
CA ALA A 174 11.62 21.94 6.64
C ALA A 174 12.69 22.60 5.74
N GLN A 175 12.51 22.59 4.42
CA GLN A 175 13.40 23.31 3.50
C GLN A 175 13.29 24.84 3.68
N GLN A 176 12.07 25.37 3.75
CA GLN A 176 11.83 26.80 3.96
C GLN A 176 12.40 27.28 5.30
N ASP A 177 12.23 26.51 6.36
CA ASP A 177 12.77 26.88 7.67
C ASP A 177 14.31 26.86 7.67
N ARG A 178 14.91 25.87 7.00
CA ARG A 178 16.36 25.82 6.80
C ARG A 178 16.88 26.98 5.94
N GLU A 179 16.13 27.43 4.94
CA GLU A 179 16.47 28.61 4.15
C GLU A 179 16.36 29.91 4.96
N LYS A 180 15.29 30.08 5.74
CA LYS A 180 15.12 31.22 6.65
C LYS A 180 16.24 31.29 7.69
N GLU A 181 16.67 30.15 8.24
CA GLU A 181 17.82 30.10 9.15
C GLU A 181 19.12 30.54 8.44
N ARG A 182 19.39 30.02 7.24
CA ARG A 182 20.55 30.43 6.44
C ARG A 182 20.51 31.93 6.09
N GLU A 183 19.33 32.48 5.81
CA GLU A 183 19.17 33.91 5.52
C GLU A 183 19.40 34.76 6.78
N LYS A 184 18.87 34.35 7.93
CA LYS A 184 19.14 34.99 9.23
C LYS A 184 20.64 34.99 9.53
N GLU A 185 21.32 33.86 9.36
CA GLU A 185 22.77 33.74 9.55
C GLU A 185 23.55 34.66 8.59
N ARG A 186 23.16 34.71 7.31
CA ARG A 186 23.75 35.65 6.33
C ARG A 186 23.55 37.10 6.74
N ARG A 187 22.36 37.47 7.21
CA ARG A 187 22.03 38.83 7.65
C ARG A 187 22.81 39.22 8.90
N GLU A 188 22.97 38.31 9.86
CA GLU A 188 23.80 38.54 11.04
C GLU A 188 25.28 38.69 10.68
N ARG A 189 25.79 37.85 9.77
CA ARG A 189 27.16 37.94 9.27
C ARG A 189 27.41 39.27 8.52
N ALA A 190 26.43 39.74 7.75
CA ALA A 190 26.50 41.05 7.09
C ALA A 190 26.51 42.20 8.10
N ARG A 191 25.61 42.18 9.09
CA ARG A 191 25.59 43.17 10.18
C ARG A 191 26.89 43.17 10.99
N ALA A 192 27.48 42.02 11.24
CA ALA A 192 28.77 41.90 11.93
C ALA A 192 29.91 42.50 11.09
N ARG A 193 29.93 42.26 9.77
CA ARG A 193 30.89 42.89 8.85
C ARG A 193 30.74 44.40 8.81
N GLU A 194 29.50 44.90 8.73
CA GLU A 194 29.22 46.34 8.72
C GLU A 194 29.67 47.01 10.03
N LYS A 195 29.40 46.38 11.18
CA LYS A 195 29.89 46.87 12.49
C LYS A 195 31.42 46.92 12.53
N ARG A 196 32.12 45.88 12.05
CA ARG A 196 33.60 45.86 11.98
C ARG A 196 34.13 46.99 11.10
N HIS A 197 33.57 47.18 9.90
CA HIS A 197 33.98 48.24 8.98
C HIS A 197 33.69 49.66 9.53
N LYS A 198 32.59 49.83 10.28
CA LYS A 198 32.27 51.11 10.94
C LYS A 198 33.18 51.39 12.14
N GLU A 199 33.62 50.36 12.85
CA GLU A 199 34.60 50.48 13.94
C GLU A 199 36.00 50.78 13.41
N GLU A 200 36.39 50.16 12.30
CA GLU A 200 37.66 50.42 11.59
C GLU A 200 37.74 51.87 11.10
N LYS A 201 36.68 52.37 10.43
CA LYS A 201 36.58 53.78 10.05
C LYS A 201 36.63 54.76 11.22
N ARG A 202 36.10 54.38 12.39
CA ARG A 202 36.19 55.19 13.62
C ARG A 202 37.58 55.18 14.25
N ARG A 203 38.37 54.12 14.03
CA ARG A 203 39.79 54.05 14.46
C ARG A 203 40.71 54.82 13.51
N GLU A 204 40.32 54.98 12.25
CA GLU A 204 41.03 55.77 11.24
C GLU A 204 40.70 57.27 11.25
N GLU A 205 39.87 57.77 12.18
CA GLU A 205 39.68 59.22 12.37
C GLU A 205 40.63 59.78 13.47
N PRO A 206 41.74 60.45 13.11
CA PRO A 206 42.44 61.38 13.99
C PRO A 206 41.91 62.82 13.85
N GLN A 207 41.88 63.52 14.98
CA GLN A 207 41.62 64.96 15.10
C GLN A 207 42.74 65.79 14.43
N THR A 208 42.46 66.43 13.28
CA THR A 208 43.15 67.64 12.75
C THR A 208 42.22 68.21 11.66
N GLY A 209 41.81 69.48 11.63
CA GLY A 209 42.63 70.68 11.49
C GLY A 209 42.23 71.38 10.18
N LYS A 210 41.74 72.63 10.28
CA LYS A 210 41.28 73.49 9.17
C LYS A 210 42.32 73.65 8.05
N ALA A 211 41.93 73.42 6.79
CA ALA A 211 42.27 74.22 5.60
C ALA A 211 41.64 73.57 4.36
N GLY A 212 40.79 74.27 3.61
CA GLY A 212 41.20 74.64 2.25
C GLY A 212 40.08 74.31 1.25
N LYS A 213 39.16 75.27 1.08
CA LYS A 213 38.12 75.29 0.05
C LYS A 213 38.78 75.27 -1.33
N ILE A 214 38.53 74.24 -2.14
CA ILE A 214 38.74 74.27 -3.59
C ILE A 214 37.59 73.50 -4.28
N GLY A 215 36.89 74.19 -5.18
CA GLY A 215 36.18 73.62 -6.32
C GLY A 215 34.89 72.83 -6.06
N LYS A 216 33.75 73.52 -5.97
CA LYS A 216 32.45 72.90 -6.28
C LYS A 216 32.41 72.58 -7.78
N ILE A 217 32.47 71.31 -8.13
CA ILE A 217 31.97 70.82 -9.42
C ILE A 217 30.52 70.40 -9.16
N ALA A 218 29.59 71.04 -9.87
CA ALA A 218 28.17 70.72 -9.80
C ALA A 218 27.96 69.27 -10.23
N THR A 219 27.65 68.40 -9.27
CA THR A 219 26.99 67.13 -9.54
C THR A 219 25.59 67.44 -10.05
N ILE A 220 25.34 67.04 -11.29
CA ILE A 220 24.02 67.01 -11.91
C ILE A 220 23.06 66.29 -10.96
N ASP A 221 21.90 66.90 -10.74
CA ASP A 221 20.87 66.45 -9.82
C ASP A 221 20.45 65.00 -10.08
N VAL A 222 20.49 64.19 -9.02
CA VAL A 222 19.88 62.85 -8.97
C VAL A 222 18.37 63.06 -8.75
N ALA A 223 17.68 63.54 -9.79
CA ALA A 223 16.22 63.67 -9.80
C ALA A 223 15.53 62.75 -10.83
N ASP A 224 16.30 62.09 -11.71
CA ASP A 224 15.74 61.33 -12.84
C ASP A 224 15.63 59.81 -12.62
N VAL A 225 16.19 59.28 -11.53
CA VAL A 225 16.11 57.83 -11.24
C VAL A 225 14.80 57.46 -10.54
N ASP A 226 14.30 58.34 -9.66
CA ASP A 226 13.04 58.11 -8.94
C ASP A 226 11.83 58.37 -9.84
N THR A 227 11.90 59.32 -10.77
CA THR A 227 10.88 59.53 -11.79
C THR A 227 10.83 58.35 -12.77
N ALA A 228 11.97 57.82 -13.22
CA ALA A 228 12.01 56.62 -14.06
C ALA A 228 11.43 55.39 -13.36
N ARG A 229 11.70 55.23 -12.05
CA ARG A 229 11.16 54.11 -11.26
C ARG A 229 9.65 54.23 -11.02
N GLN A 230 9.15 55.45 -10.82
CA GLN A 230 7.71 55.71 -10.69
C GLN A 230 6.97 55.52 -12.02
N VAL A 231 7.57 55.91 -13.15
CA VAL A 231 6.99 55.67 -14.48
C VAL A 231 6.98 54.18 -14.79
N ALA A 232 8.05 53.45 -14.51
CA ALA A 232 8.09 52.00 -14.69
C ALA A 232 7.05 51.25 -13.83
N ALA A 233 6.83 51.69 -12.59
CA ALA A 233 5.80 51.13 -11.72
C ALA A 233 4.37 51.40 -12.24
N ARG A 234 4.12 52.60 -12.78
CA ARG A 234 2.81 52.93 -13.38
C ARG A 234 2.54 52.12 -14.65
N VAL A 235 3.54 52.00 -15.53
CA VAL A 235 3.44 51.19 -16.75
C VAL A 235 3.20 49.72 -16.42
N ALA A 236 3.87 49.17 -15.40
CA ALA A 236 3.65 47.78 -14.97
C ALA A 236 2.21 47.52 -14.49
N VAL A 237 1.62 48.48 -13.76
CA VAL A 237 0.23 48.38 -13.28
C VAL A 237 -0.76 48.51 -14.45
N GLU A 238 -0.53 49.41 -15.40
CA GLU A 238 -1.38 49.54 -16.60
C GLU A 238 -1.33 48.31 -17.50
N VAL A 239 -0.13 47.73 -17.70
CA VAL A 239 0.03 46.49 -18.47
C VAL A 239 -0.67 45.32 -17.77
N ALA A 240 -0.54 45.20 -16.45
CA ALA A 240 -1.25 44.16 -15.69
C ALA A 240 -2.78 44.31 -15.79
N ALA A 241 -3.29 45.55 -15.77
CA ALA A 241 -4.71 45.83 -15.95
C ALA A 241 -5.20 45.50 -17.37
N GLN A 242 -4.42 45.80 -18.40
CA GLN A 242 -4.73 45.43 -19.80
C GLN A 242 -4.77 43.91 -19.98
N VAL A 243 -3.79 43.18 -19.43
CA VAL A 243 -3.76 41.71 -19.50
C VAL A 243 -4.95 41.11 -18.76
N ALA A 244 -5.29 41.62 -17.58
CA ALA A 244 -6.47 41.16 -16.84
C ALA A 244 -7.77 41.39 -17.63
N ALA A 245 -7.93 42.56 -18.25
CA ALA A 245 -9.10 42.85 -19.10
C ALA A 245 -9.16 41.92 -20.31
N GLN A 246 -8.03 41.62 -20.94
CA GLN A 246 -7.95 40.72 -22.09
C GLN A 246 -8.30 39.27 -21.73
N VAL A 247 -7.89 38.80 -20.55
CA VAL A 247 -8.26 37.48 -20.01
C VAL A 247 -9.76 37.42 -19.72
N VAL A 248 -10.34 38.45 -19.12
CA VAL A 248 -11.80 38.49 -18.86
C VAL A 248 -12.58 38.43 -20.19
N VAL A 249 -12.16 39.17 -21.22
CA VAL A 249 -12.79 39.12 -22.54
C VAL A 249 -12.67 37.72 -23.17
N GLN A 250 -11.51 37.05 -23.05
CA GLN A 250 -11.35 35.68 -23.53
C GLN A 250 -12.24 34.66 -22.80
N VAL A 251 -12.35 34.77 -21.47
CA VAL A 251 -13.19 33.88 -20.67
C VAL A 251 -14.67 34.09 -21.00
N VAL A 252 -15.11 35.35 -21.14
CA VAL A 252 -16.50 35.65 -21.54
C VAL A 252 -16.80 35.14 -22.95
N ALA A 253 -15.84 35.25 -23.88
CA ALA A 253 -15.99 34.68 -25.22
C ALA A 253 -16.07 33.14 -25.21
N GLN A 254 -15.27 32.46 -24.39
CA GLN A 254 -15.34 31.00 -24.24
C GLN A 254 -16.68 30.54 -23.66
N VAL A 255 -17.18 31.22 -22.62
CA VAL A 255 -18.49 30.91 -22.01
C VAL A 255 -19.63 31.18 -23.00
N ALA A 256 -19.55 32.24 -23.81
CA ALA A 256 -20.56 32.51 -24.83
C ALA A 256 -20.62 31.42 -25.93
N VAL A 257 -19.49 30.81 -26.28
CA VAL A 257 -19.44 29.69 -27.25
C VAL A 257 -20.04 28.41 -26.65
N GLU A 258 -19.84 28.13 -25.37
CA GLU A 258 -20.45 26.97 -24.70
C GLU A 258 -21.97 27.12 -24.52
N VAL A 259 -22.47 28.33 -24.28
CA VAL A 259 -23.91 28.59 -24.09
C VAL A 259 -24.67 28.67 -25.43
N ALA A 260 -23.99 28.98 -26.54
CA ALA A 260 -24.60 29.09 -27.87
C ALA A 260 -24.61 27.79 -28.69
N ALA A 261 -24.11 26.67 -28.16
CA ALA A 261 -24.24 25.36 -28.81
C ALA A 261 -25.71 24.87 -28.73
N PRO A 262 -26.45 24.79 -29.85
CA PRO A 262 -27.79 24.22 -29.82
C PRO A 262 -27.69 22.73 -29.51
N ALA A 263 -28.53 22.27 -28.58
CA ALA A 263 -28.79 20.86 -28.35
C ALA A 263 -29.24 20.21 -29.66
N VAL A 264 -28.31 19.54 -30.33
CA VAL A 264 -28.62 18.63 -31.44
C VAL A 264 -29.05 17.32 -30.81
N ALA A 265 -30.32 17.00 -31.04
CA ALA A 265 -30.94 15.71 -30.78
C ALA A 265 -30.32 14.59 -31.64
#